data_AF-A0A914Z057-F1
#
_entry.id   AF-A0A914Z057-F1
#
_cell.length_a   1.000
_cell.length_b   1.000
_cell.length_c   1.000
_cell.angle_alpha   90.00
_cell.angle_beta   90.00
_cell.angle_gamma   90.00
#
_symmetry.space_group_name_H-M   'P 1'
#
loop_
_entity.id
_entity.type
_entity.pdbx_description
1 polymer ?
#
loop_
_entity_poly.entity_id
_entity_poly.type
_entity_poly.pdbx_seq_one_letter_code
_entity_poly.pdbx_strand_id
1 'polypeptide(L)'
;MHFNSDDGDEGEKPICQECGAAFVNLDNLSAHFERCSIRKKKLLNERSIYMSGFNGKIDVNAVKELLSQFGKVEKVIVDKEWDRYAIGSFNFL
;
A
#
# COMPACT_ATOMS: atom_id res chain seq x y z
N MET A 1 -0.81 -6.67 -45.61
CA MET A 1 0.07 -6.58 -44.42
C MET A 1 -0.82 -6.12 -43.27
N HIS A 2 -1.11 -7.00 -42.32
CA HIS A 2 -1.89 -6.65 -41.13
C HIS A 2 -0.97 -5.86 -40.18
N PHE A 3 -1.34 -4.62 -39.89
CA PHE A 3 -0.77 -3.88 -38.78
C PHE A 3 -1.50 -4.34 -37.51
N ASN A 4 -0.86 -5.18 -36.70
CA ASN A 4 -1.27 -5.34 -35.31
C ASN A 4 -0.86 -4.05 -34.60
N SER A 5 -1.84 -3.20 -34.29
CA SER A 5 -1.62 -2.05 -33.42
C SER A 5 -1.65 -2.59 -31.98
N ASP A 6 -0.46 -2.72 -31.41
CA ASP A 6 -0.16 -3.07 -30.03
C ASP A 6 -0.25 -1.81 -29.16
N ASP A 7 -1.41 -1.16 -29.11
CA ASP A 7 -1.58 0.07 -28.32
C ASP A 7 -3.01 0.15 -27.78
N GLY A 8 -3.17 -0.10 -26.48
CA GLY A 8 -4.47 0.02 -25.83
C GLY A 8 -4.45 -0.33 -24.35
N ASP A 9 -3.84 0.53 -23.53
CA ASP A 9 -4.37 0.93 -22.21
C ASP A 9 -3.49 2.05 -21.58
N GLU A 10 -3.54 3.25 -22.19
CA GLU A 10 -3.11 4.51 -21.54
C GLU A 10 -4.29 5.18 -20.83
N GLY A 11 -5.27 4.40 -20.35
CA GLY A 11 -6.22 4.88 -19.37
C GLY A 11 -5.50 5.09 -18.04
N GLU A 12 -5.64 6.27 -17.42
CA GLU A 12 -5.14 6.50 -16.07
C GLU A 12 -5.63 5.38 -15.16
N LYS A 13 -4.71 4.51 -14.73
CA LYS A 13 -5.07 3.36 -13.89
C LYS A 13 -5.75 3.90 -12.64
N PRO A 14 -6.97 3.44 -12.30
CA PRO A 14 -7.67 3.94 -11.12
C PRO A 14 -6.83 3.70 -9.87
N ILE A 15 -6.50 4.78 -9.13
CA ILE A 15 -5.70 4.73 -7.92
C ILE A 15 -6.59 4.94 -6.71
N CYS A 16 -6.40 4.16 -5.65
CA CYS A 16 -7.06 4.40 -4.39
C CYS A 16 -6.41 5.59 -3.68
N GLN A 17 -7.16 6.65 -3.43
CA GLN A 17 -6.64 7.86 -2.76
C GLN A 17 -6.30 7.62 -1.29
N GLU A 18 -6.89 6.60 -0.66
CA GLU A 18 -6.62 6.29 0.74
C GLU A 18 -5.26 5.61 0.92
N CYS A 19 -4.78 4.82 -0.04
CA CYS A 19 -3.55 4.02 0.12
C CYS A 19 -2.51 4.20 -1.01
N GLY A 20 -2.93 4.70 -2.16
CA GLY A 20 -2.08 4.91 -3.33
C GLY A 20 -1.95 3.68 -4.25
N ALA A 21 -2.70 2.61 -4.03
CA ALA A 21 -2.64 1.44 -4.91
C ALA A 21 -3.32 1.69 -6.26
N ALA A 22 -2.64 1.25 -7.32
CA ALA A 22 -3.14 1.32 -8.69
C ALA A 22 -3.86 0.02 -9.08
N PHE A 23 -5.05 0.16 -9.66
CA PHE A 23 -5.92 -0.93 -10.09
C PHE A 23 -6.05 -0.94 -11.60
N VAL A 24 -6.40 -2.11 -12.15
CA VAL A 24 -6.62 -2.28 -13.59
C VAL A 24 -7.96 -1.63 -14.01
N ASN A 25 -8.97 -1.65 -13.13
CA ASN A 25 -10.31 -1.14 -13.41
C ASN A 25 -10.97 -0.54 -12.16
N LEU A 26 -11.98 0.30 -12.36
CA LEU A 26 -12.73 1.01 -11.31
C LEU A 26 -13.48 0.06 -10.37
N ASP A 27 -14.02 -1.06 -10.87
CA ASP A 27 -14.71 -2.06 -10.03
C ASP A 27 -13.79 -2.68 -8.98
N ASN A 28 -12.56 -3.00 -9.37
CA ASN A 28 -11.53 -3.51 -8.45
C ASN A 28 -11.13 -2.43 -7.45
N LEU A 29 -11.02 -1.17 -7.89
CA LEU A 29 -10.79 -0.04 -7.00
C LEU A 29 -11.94 0.15 -6.00
N SER A 30 -13.20 0.06 -6.42
CA SER A 30 -14.37 0.27 -5.57
C SER A 30 -14.49 -0.81 -4.49
N ALA A 31 -14.35 -2.08 -4.88
CA ALA A 31 -14.33 -3.19 -3.93
C ALA A 31 -13.13 -3.11 -2.95
N HIS A 32 -12.00 -2.61 -3.43
CA HIS A 32 -10.85 -2.33 -2.59
C HIS A 32 -11.10 -1.16 -1.64
N PHE A 33 -11.66 -0.04 -2.12
CA PHE A 33 -11.84 1.20 -1.34
C PHE A 33 -12.63 0.96 -0.06
N GLU A 34 -13.71 0.17 -0.15
CA GLU A 34 -14.52 -0.20 1.02
C GLU A 34 -13.71 -1.00 2.04
N ARG A 35 -12.90 -1.96 1.59
CA ARG A 35 -12.05 -2.78 2.48
C ARG A 35 -10.84 -2.01 3.01
N CYS A 36 -10.27 -1.13 2.19
CA CYS A 36 -9.10 -0.33 2.49
C CYS A 36 -9.39 0.69 3.59
N SER A 37 -10.49 1.43 3.47
CA SER A 37 -10.93 2.41 4.47
C SER A 37 -11.12 1.79 5.86
N ILE A 38 -11.71 0.58 5.92
CA ILE A 38 -11.93 -0.14 7.18
C ILE A 38 -10.61 -0.64 7.77
N ARG A 39 -9.72 -1.17 6.93
CA ARG A 39 -8.44 -1.75 7.38
C ARG A 39 -7.44 -0.68 7.81
N LYS A 40 -7.38 0.48 7.14
CA LYS A 40 -6.57 1.63 7.56
C LYS A 40 -7.01 2.17 8.92
N LYS A 41 -8.31 2.41 9.12
CA LYS A 41 -8.83 2.91 10.40
C LYS A 41 -8.57 1.99 11.59
N LYS A 42 -8.51 0.67 11.37
CA LYS A 42 -8.23 -0.31 12.43
C LYS A 42 -6.74 -0.42 12.78
N LEU A 43 -5.86 -0.08 11.85
CA LEU A 43 -4.41 -0.31 11.98
C LEU A 43 -3.60 0.95 12.23
N LEU A 44 -4.09 2.11 11.77
CA LEU A 44 -3.44 3.40 11.96
C LEU A 44 -3.99 4.06 13.23
N ASN A 45 -3.07 4.47 14.09
CA ASN A 45 -3.33 5.43 15.15
C ASN A 45 -2.27 6.56 15.08
N GLU A 46 -2.32 7.50 16.02
CA GLU A 46 -1.37 8.63 16.12
C GLU A 46 0.10 8.22 16.27
N ARG A 47 0.39 6.96 16.59
CA ARG A 47 1.74 6.36 16.73
C ARG A 47 2.07 5.42 15.58
N SER A 48 1.33 5.48 14.47
CA SER A 48 1.55 4.63 13.30
C SER A 48 2.03 5.44 12.11
N ILE A 49 3.06 4.93 11.43
CA ILE A 49 3.53 5.43 10.13
C ILE A 49 3.02 4.50 9.04
N TYR A 50 2.32 5.06 8.06
CA TYR A 50 1.92 4.39 6.83
C TYR A 50 2.94 4.66 5.72
N MET A 51 3.40 3.62 5.05
CA MET A 51 4.30 3.68 3.90
C MET A 51 3.68 2.93 2.74
N SER A 52 3.63 3.55 1.57
CA SER A 52 3.21 2.92 0.31
C SER A 52 4.15 3.30 -0.84
N GLY A 53 3.89 2.78 -2.04
CA GLY A 53 4.74 3.02 -3.22
C GLY A 53 5.92 2.05 -3.35
N PHE A 54 5.87 0.89 -2.70
CA PHE A 54 6.93 -0.11 -2.80
C PHE A 54 6.97 -0.76 -4.18
N ASN A 55 8.12 -0.64 -4.85
CA ASN A 55 8.33 -1.25 -6.16
C ASN A 55 8.87 -2.69 -6.04
N GLY A 56 8.01 -3.62 -5.61
CA GLY A 56 8.33 -5.05 -5.54
C GLY A 56 7.92 -5.70 -4.21
N LYS A 57 8.58 -6.81 -3.87
CA LYS A 57 8.36 -7.50 -2.58
C LYS A 57 8.87 -6.62 -1.44
N ILE A 58 8.04 -6.42 -0.43
CA ILE A 58 8.40 -5.69 0.78
C ILE A 58 9.08 -6.64 1.75
N ASP A 59 10.32 -6.32 2.13
CA ASP A 59 11.02 -7.01 3.20
C ASP A 59 10.65 -6.40 4.56
N VAL A 60 10.04 -7.21 5.42
CA VAL A 60 9.59 -6.79 6.75
C VAL A 60 10.76 -6.34 7.63
N ASN A 61 11.92 -6.99 7.51
CA ASN A 61 13.06 -6.68 8.36
C ASN A 61 13.67 -5.35 7.94
N ALA A 62 13.84 -5.10 6.64
CA ALA A 62 14.30 -3.82 6.13
C ALA A 62 13.40 -2.65 6.57
N VAL A 63 12.08 -2.85 6.51
CA VAL A 63 11.11 -1.86 7.01
C VAL A 63 11.26 -1.64 8.51
N LYS A 64 11.44 -2.71 9.29
CA LYS A 64 11.62 -2.62 10.75
C LYS A 64 12.92 -1.91 11.12
N GLU A 65 14.01 -2.18 10.41
CA GLU A 65 15.31 -1.53 10.60
C GLU A 65 15.21 -0.03 10.30
N LEU A 66 14.54 0.35 9.20
CA LEU A 66 14.27 1.75 8.86
C LEU A 66 13.47 2.44 9.96
N LEU A 67 12.37 1.84 10.39
CA LEU A 67 11.51 2.41 11.42
C LEU A 67 12.20 2.50 12.78
N SER A 68 13.10 1.56 13.10
CA SER A 68 13.84 1.56 14.37
C SER A 68 14.72 2.80 14.56
N GLN A 69 15.06 3.51 13.48
CA GLN A 69 15.78 4.79 13.55
C GLN A 69 14.93 5.92 14.15
N PHE A 70 13.60 5.83 14.07
CA PHE A 70 12.67 6.84 14.58
C PHE A 70 12.18 6.53 16.00
N GLY A 71 12.40 5.31 16.49
CA GLY A 71 12.01 4.90 17.84
C GLY A 71 11.77 3.40 17.99
N LYS A 72 11.29 3.00 19.16
CA LYS A 72 10.99 1.59 19.45
C LYS A 72 9.75 1.12 18.68
N VAL A 73 9.99 0.30 17.66
CA VAL A 73 8.94 -0.30 16.85
C VAL A 73 8.24 -1.40 17.65
N GLU A 74 6.94 -1.23 17.87
CA GLU A 74 6.08 -2.22 18.53
C GLU A 74 5.61 -3.28 17.54
N LYS A 75 5.19 -2.85 16.34
CA LYS A 75 4.59 -3.73 15.34
C LYS A 75 4.87 -3.23 13.94
N VAL A 76 5.18 -4.16 13.03
CA VAL A 76 5.22 -3.90 11.59
C VAL A 76 4.21 -4.82 10.91
N ILE A 77 3.35 -4.23 10.08
CA ILE A 77 2.37 -4.95 9.27
C ILE A 77 2.71 -4.68 7.81
N VAL A 78 2.84 -5.74 7.03
CA VAL A 78 3.06 -5.64 5.59
C VAL A 78 1.94 -6.37 4.87
N ASP A 79 1.23 -5.67 4.00
CA ASP A 79 0.26 -6.30 3.11
C ASP A 79 0.94 -6.73 1.81
N LYS A 80 0.82 -8.02 1.49
CA LYS A 80 1.49 -8.64 0.33
C LYS A 80 0.53 -8.97 -0.81
N GLU A 81 -0.77 -8.90 -0.57
CA GLU A 81 -1.76 -9.39 -1.51
C GLU A 81 -2.19 -8.32 -2.51
N TRP A 82 -2.44 -7.09 -2.06
CA TRP A 82 -3.15 -6.12 -2.90
C TRP A 82 -2.43 -4.79 -3.03
N ASP A 83 -1.82 -4.32 -1.95
CA ASP A 83 -1.63 -2.87 -1.79
C ASP A 83 -0.19 -2.47 -1.48
N ARG A 84 0.73 -3.44 -1.46
CA ARG A 84 2.18 -3.28 -1.21
C ARG A 84 2.45 -2.08 -0.30
N TYR A 85 1.93 -2.15 0.91
CA TYR A 85 2.17 -1.14 1.93
C TYR A 85 2.75 -1.76 3.19
N ALA A 86 3.36 -0.90 3.99
CA ALA A 86 3.83 -1.23 5.31
C ALA A 86 3.29 -0.22 6.32
N ILE A 87 2.88 -0.73 7.48
CA ILE A 87 2.49 0.09 8.64
C ILE A 87 3.45 -0.24 9.77
N GLY A 88 4.15 0.77 10.26
CA GLY A 88 4.95 0.70 11.47
C GLY A 88 4.23 1.37 12.63
N SER A 89 4.02 0.67 13.74
CA SER A 89 3.50 1.26 14.97
C SER A 89 4.60 1.36 16.01
N PHE A 90 4.63 2.49 16.71
CA PHE A 90 5.64 2.84 17.70
C PHE A 90 5.07 2.85 19.10
N ASN A 91 5.90 2.48 20.06
CA ASN A 91 5.59 2.63 21.47
C ASN A 91 6.50 3.70 22.07
N PHE A 92 5.91 4.84 22.42
CA PHE A 92 6.54 5.89 23.20
C PHE A 92 6.18 5.62 24.67
N LEU A 93 7.09 4.97 25.38
CA LEU A 93 7.05 4.74 26.83
C LEU A 93 7.84 5.86 27.52
#